data_AF-A0A957PS25-F1
#
_entry.id   AF-A0A957PS25-F1
#
_cell.length_a   1.000
_cell.length_b   1.000
_cell.length_c   1.000
_cell.angle_alpha   90.00
_cell.angle_beta   90.00
_cell.angle_gamma   90.00
#
_symmetry.space_group_name_H-M   'P 1'
#
loop_
_entity.id
_entity.type
_entity.pdbx_description
1 polymer ?
#
loop_
_entity_poly.entity_id
_entity_poly.type
_entity_poly.pdbx_seq_one_letter_code
_entity_poly.pdbx_strand_id
1 'polypeptide(L)'
;MADKNKKDGISAGSGSVVVGGNVSGSNIVVGNNNIVTNQTAQLNSRFEIIYRTVDESKTLTPADKQDVKAELQEVQTALAEPEPDETFIGRRFRNIKRMAPEIVEVAFETLKNPVSGVAEVIKRIAKKAAEDGNA
;
A
#
# COMPACT_ATOMS: atom_id res chain seq x y z
N MET A 1 -36.58 19.83 33.85
CA MET A 1 -35.66 18.68 33.81
C MET A 1 -34.63 18.98 32.72
N ALA A 2 -33.36 19.12 33.08
CA ALA A 2 -32.30 19.53 32.19
C ALA A 2 -31.46 18.31 31.82
N ASP A 3 -31.40 17.97 30.53
CA ASP A 3 -30.47 16.95 30.01
C ASP A 3 -29.45 17.58 29.06
N LYS A 4 -28.30 17.87 29.68
CA LYS A 4 -26.92 17.91 29.19
C LYS A 4 -26.70 18.05 27.68
N ASN A 5 -26.22 19.23 27.30
CA ASN A 5 -25.38 19.48 26.12
C ASN A 5 -24.33 18.37 25.94
N LYS A 6 -24.45 17.57 24.88
CA LYS A 6 -23.36 16.73 24.36
C LYS A 6 -22.26 17.67 23.85
N LYS A 7 -21.16 17.77 24.59
CA LYS A 7 -19.93 18.41 24.12
C LYS A 7 -19.08 17.35 23.42
N ASP A 8 -19.29 17.15 22.13
CA ASP A 8 -18.32 16.44 21.27
C ASP A 8 -17.18 17.41 20.87
N GLY A 9 -16.67 18.16 21.85
CA GLY A 9 -15.67 19.19 21.65
C GLY A 9 -14.30 18.63 22.00
N ILE A 10 -13.48 18.39 20.98
CA ILE A 10 -12.10 17.95 21.20
C ILE A 10 -11.30 19.14 21.74
N SER A 11 -10.72 18.99 22.94
CA SER A 11 -9.97 20.05 23.62
C SER A 11 -8.49 19.96 23.28
N ALA A 12 -7.92 21.05 22.76
CA ALA A 12 -6.50 21.17 22.41
C ALA A 12 -5.81 22.22 23.29
N GLY A 13 -4.61 21.91 23.81
CA GLY A 13 -3.75 22.83 24.55
C GLY A 13 -2.57 23.34 23.70
N SER A 14 -1.74 24.23 24.26
CA SER A 14 -0.54 24.74 23.57
C SER A 14 0.43 23.60 23.27
N GLY A 15 0.81 23.45 21.99
CA GLY A 15 1.70 22.39 21.52
C GLY A 15 1.05 21.04 21.28
N SER A 16 -0.29 20.95 21.29
CA SER A 16 -0.99 19.68 21.06
C SER A 16 -1.32 19.44 19.58
N VAL A 17 -1.29 18.16 19.18
CA VAL A 17 -1.94 17.66 17.97
C VAL A 17 -3.15 16.86 18.39
N VAL A 18 -4.30 17.21 17.83
CA VAL A 18 -5.58 16.61 18.18
C VAL A 18 -6.22 16.06 16.92
N VAL A 19 -6.51 14.76 16.92
CA VAL A 19 -7.17 14.09 15.79
C VAL A 19 -8.49 13.49 16.25
N GLY A 20 -9.59 14.00 15.69
CA GLY A 20 -10.95 13.57 15.99
C GLY A 20 -11.45 12.37 15.19
N GLY A 21 -10.57 11.64 14.53
CA GLY A 21 -10.92 10.59 13.56
C GLY A 21 -9.83 9.55 13.38
N ASN A 22 -9.99 8.67 12.39
CA ASN A 22 -9.05 7.59 12.12
C ASN A 22 -7.81 8.11 11.37
N VAL A 23 -6.61 7.69 11.80
CA VAL A 23 -5.29 8.07 11.25
C VAL A 23 -4.52 6.90 10.68
N SER A 24 -5.21 5.80 10.35
CA SER A 24 -4.60 4.60 9.77
C SER A 24 -3.80 4.96 8.51
N GLY A 25 -2.53 4.54 8.46
CA GLY A 25 -1.62 4.80 7.35
C GLY A 25 -0.99 6.19 7.31
N SER A 26 -1.19 7.03 8.33
CA SER A 26 -0.63 8.39 8.38
C SER A 26 0.61 8.49 9.27
N ASN A 27 1.44 9.51 9.02
CA ASN A 27 2.55 9.91 9.90
C ASN A 27 2.29 11.30 10.45
N ILE A 28 2.12 11.40 11.78
CA ILE A 28 1.96 12.68 12.48
C ILE A 28 3.31 13.05 13.09
N VAL A 29 3.88 14.15 12.63
CA VAL A 29 5.24 14.58 13.01
C VAL A 29 5.17 16.02 13.52
N VAL A 30 5.71 16.26 14.72
CA VAL A 30 5.61 17.55 15.45
C VAL A 30 6.99 17.93 15.98
N GLY A 31 7.35 19.23 15.93
CA GLY A 31 8.65 19.74 16.39
C GLY A 31 9.50 20.32 15.25
N ASN A 32 10.77 20.67 15.56
CA ASN A 32 11.72 21.26 14.62
C ASN A 32 12.77 20.23 14.17
N ASN A 33 13.34 20.40 12.97
CA ASN A 33 14.40 19.54 12.41
C ASN A 33 14.01 18.08 12.17
N ASN A 34 12.73 17.81 11.94
CA ASN A 34 12.26 16.47 11.59
C ASN A 34 12.79 16.06 10.21
N ILE A 35 13.52 14.95 10.15
CA ILE A 35 13.86 14.26 8.90
C ILE A 35 12.98 13.02 8.82
N VAL A 36 11.97 13.07 7.96
CA VAL A 36 11.02 11.97 7.77
C VAL A 36 11.40 11.20 6.50
N THR A 37 12.13 10.10 6.65
CA THR A 37 12.40 9.17 5.55
C THR A 37 11.20 8.26 5.37
N ASN A 38 10.21 8.74 4.63
CA ASN A 38 8.88 8.13 4.58
C ASN A 38 8.76 7.10 3.44
N GLN A 39 9.60 6.05 3.47
CA GLN A 39 9.51 4.94 2.49
C GLN A 39 8.11 4.33 2.47
N THR A 40 7.48 4.19 3.64
CA THR A 40 6.12 3.66 3.79
C THR A 40 5.04 4.59 3.20
N ALA A 41 5.16 5.92 3.37
CA ALA A 41 4.20 6.85 2.77
C ALA A 41 4.29 6.87 1.23
N GLN A 42 5.50 6.77 0.68
CA GLN A 42 5.68 6.67 -0.75
C GLN A 42 5.14 5.34 -1.29
N LEU A 43 5.38 4.23 -0.60
CA LEU A 43 4.81 2.93 -0.95
C LEU A 43 3.27 2.96 -0.95
N ASN A 44 2.64 3.53 0.08
CA ASN A 44 1.18 3.63 0.17
C ASN A 44 0.58 4.38 -1.02
N SER A 45 1.14 5.54 -1.38
CA SER A 45 0.67 6.34 -2.53
C SER A 45 0.74 5.59 -3.87
N ARG A 46 1.69 4.65 -4.00
CA ARG A 46 1.83 3.79 -5.19
C ARG A 46 0.79 2.69 -5.19
N PHE A 47 0.56 2.06 -4.04
CA PHE A 47 -0.48 1.04 -3.89
C PHE A 47 -1.90 1.61 -4.10
N GLU A 48 -2.16 2.86 -3.72
CA GLU A 48 -3.43 3.53 -4.05
C GLU A 48 -3.72 3.58 -5.56
N ILE A 49 -2.69 3.82 -6.38
CA ILE A 49 -2.83 3.79 -7.84
C ILE A 49 -3.23 2.39 -8.30
N ILE A 50 -2.56 1.35 -7.77
CA ILE A 50 -2.81 -0.05 -8.12
C ILE A 50 -4.22 -0.48 -7.68
N TYR A 51 -4.63 -0.15 -6.45
CA TYR A 51 -5.96 -0.45 -5.94
C TYR A 51 -7.06 0.21 -6.77
N ARG A 52 -6.85 1.47 -7.19
CA ARG A 52 -7.78 2.15 -8.09
C ARG A 52 -7.90 1.42 -9.42
N THR A 53 -6.79 0.94 -9.99
CA THR A 53 -6.84 0.13 -11.23
C THR A 53 -7.65 -1.16 -11.05
N VAL A 54 -7.54 -1.84 -9.89
CA VAL A 54 -8.35 -3.02 -9.58
C VAL A 54 -9.84 -2.66 -9.51
N ASP A 55 -10.18 -1.54 -8.87
CA ASP A 55 -11.56 -1.09 -8.75
C ASP A 55 -12.17 -0.70 -10.09
N GLU A 56 -11.40 -0.01 -10.93
CA GLU A 56 -11.81 0.44 -12.27
C GLU A 56 -11.79 -0.69 -13.31
N SER A 57 -11.17 -1.83 -12.99
CA SER A 57 -11.13 -2.99 -13.89
C SER A 57 -12.54 -3.48 -14.21
N LYS A 58 -12.83 -3.58 -15.51
CA LYS A 58 -14.11 -4.10 -16.03
C LYS A 58 -14.07 -5.61 -16.30
N THR A 59 -12.88 -6.20 -16.27
CA THR A 59 -12.63 -7.62 -16.58
C THR A 59 -12.74 -8.51 -15.34
N LEU A 60 -12.50 -7.95 -14.15
CA LEU A 60 -12.55 -8.69 -12.89
C LEU A 60 -13.96 -8.78 -12.32
N THR A 61 -14.33 -9.97 -11.84
CA THR A 61 -15.55 -10.15 -11.05
C THR A 61 -15.40 -9.48 -9.67
N PRO A 62 -16.51 -9.19 -8.96
CA PRO A 62 -16.41 -8.65 -7.60
C PRO A 62 -15.60 -9.53 -6.63
N ALA A 63 -15.67 -10.85 -6.79
CA ALA A 63 -14.89 -11.80 -5.99
C ALA A 63 -13.40 -11.69 -6.33
N ASP A 64 -13.03 -11.73 -7.62
CA ASP A 64 -11.63 -11.60 -8.04
C ASP A 64 -11.03 -10.26 -7.61
N LYS A 65 -11.82 -9.17 -7.62
CA LYS A 65 -11.37 -7.86 -7.10
C LYS A 65 -11.01 -7.92 -5.62
N GLN A 66 -11.81 -8.62 -4.81
CA GLN A 66 -11.52 -8.79 -3.38
C GLN A 66 -10.25 -9.62 -3.18
N ASP A 67 -10.12 -10.73 -3.92
CA ASP A 67 -8.96 -11.62 -3.81
C ASP A 67 -7.67 -10.94 -4.27
N VAL A 68 -7.71 -10.22 -5.39
CA VAL A 68 -6.58 -9.41 -5.87
C VAL A 68 -6.19 -8.34 -4.85
N LYS A 69 -7.16 -7.66 -4.24
CA LYS A 69 -6.89 -6.66 -3.19
C LYS A 69 -6.24 -7.27 -1.96
N ALA A 70 -6.69 -8.44 -1.53
CA ALA A 70 -6.11 -9.15 -0.39
C ALA A 70 -4.64 -9.53 -0.67
N GLU A 71 -4.37 -10.08 -1.85
CA GLU A 71 -3.00 -10.41 -2.28
C GLU A 71 -2.11 -9.16 -2.38
N LEU A 72 -2.63 -8.04 -2.91
CA LEU A 72 -1.92 -6.76 -2.97
C LEU A 72 -1.62 -6.18 -1.58
N GLN A 73 -2.53 -6.35 -0.62
CA GLN A 73 -2.31 -5.91 0.76
C GLN A 73 -1.18 -6.67 1.43
N GLU A 74 -1.08 -7.99 1.20
CA GLU A 74 0.04 -8.79 1.68
C GLU A 74 1.37 -8.35 1.05
N VAL A 75 1.38 -8.05 -0.25
CA VAL A 75 2.57 -7.51 -0.92
C VAL A 75 2.98 -6.15 -0.33
N GLN A 76 2.03 -5.23 -0.15
CA GLN A 76 2.29 -3.91 0.42
C GLN A 76 2.92 -4.02 1.81
N THR A 77 2.40 -4.94 2.63
CA THR A 77 2.91 -5.19 3.99
C THR A 77 4.33 -5.73 3.94
N ALA A 78 4.60 -6.76 3.13
CA ALA A 78 5.92 -7.35 3.00
C ALA A 78 6.96 -6.36 2.44
N LEU A 79 6.57 -5.49 1.51
CA LEU A 79 7.46 -4.46 0.95
C LEU A 79 7.78 -3.33 1.94
N ALA A 80 6.97 -3.16 3.00
CA ALA A 80 7.23 -2.19 4.05
C ALA A 80 8.23 -2.71 5.10
N GLU A 81 8.57 -4.00 5.08
CA GLU A 81 9.55 -4.59 5.98
C GLU A 81 10.97 -4.13 5.62
N PRO A 82 11.90 -4.04 6.60
CA PRO A 82 13.29 -3.67 6.33
C PRO A 82 14.00 -4.63 5.36
N GLU A 83 13.63 -5.91 5.39
CA GLU A 83 14.18 -6.95 4.52
C GLU A 83 13.03 -7.75 3.88
N PRO A 84 12.43 -7.24 2.77
CA PRO A 84 11.28 -7.89 2.15
C PRO A 84 11.57 -9.30 1.63
N ASP A 85 10.74 -10.29 1.99
CA ASP A 85 10.83 -11.66 1.44
C ASP A 85 10.39 -11.70 -0.03
N GLU A 86 11.37 -11.75 -0.93
CA GLU A 86 11.13 -11.83 -2.38
C GLU A 86 10.36 -13.08 -2.81
N THR A 87 10.55 -14.21 -2.13
CA THR A 87 9.88 -15.47 -2.45
C THR A 87 8.41 -15.39 -2.09
N PHE A 88 8.10 -14.80 -0.94
CA PHE A 88 6.73 -14.51 -0.55
C PHE A 88 6.07 -13.54 -1.53
N ILE A 89 6.67 -12.38 -1.78
CA ILE A 89 6.11 -11.37 -2.68
C ILE A 89 5.93 -11.93 -4.10
N GLY A 90 6.90 -12.70 -4.60
CA GLY A 90 6.79 -13.35 -5.90
C GLY A 90 5.67 -14.39 -5.99
N ARG A 91 5.35 -15.11 -4.89
CA ARG A 91 4.17 -16.00 -4.84
C ARG A 91 2.87 -15.19 -4.95
N ARG A 92 2.76 -14.07 -4.26
CA ARG A 92 1.59 -13.18 -4.30
C ARG A 92 1.37 -12.59 -5.69
N PHE A 93 2.41 -12.07 -6.33
CA PHE A 93 2.29 -11.61 -7.72
C PHE A 93 1.92 -12.72 -8.70
N ARG A 94 2.36 -13.97 -8.51
CA ARG A 94 1.90 -15.10 -9.34
C ARG A 94 0.43 -15.41 -9.14
N ASN A 95 -0.08 -15.33 -7.91
CA ASN A 95 -1.52 -15.49 -7.65
C ASN A 95 -2.33 -14.38 -8.34
N ILE A 96 -1.90 -13.12 -8.17
CA ILE A 96 -2.53 -11.99 -8.84
C ILE A 96 -2.49 -12.17 -10.36
N LYS A 97 -1.37 -12.62 -10.94
CA LYS A 97 -1.25 -12.83 -12.39
C LYS A 97 -2.27 -13.84 -12.94
N ARG A 98 -2.66 -14.85 -12.16
CA ARG A 98 -3.66 -15.85 -12.57
C ARG A 98 -5.08 -15.28 -12.62
N MET A 99 -5.37 -14.28 -11.79
CA MET A 99 -6.68 -13.62 -11.70
C MET A 99 -6.76 -12.37 -12.59
N ALA A 100 -5.69 -11.59 -12.60
CA ALA A 100 -5.61 -10.22 -13.11
C ALA A 100 -4.20 -9.90 -13.66
N PRO A 101 -3.80 -10.49 -14.80
CA PRO A 101 -2.47 -10.30 -15.36
C PRO A 101 -2.15 -8.82 -15.65
N GLU A 102 -3.13 -8.03 -16.08
CA GLU A 102 -3.00 -6.59 -16.34
C GLU A 102 -2.67 -5.79 -15.09
N ILE A 103 -3.18 -6.20 -13.93
CA ILE A 103 -2.91 -5.54 -12.65
C ILE A 103 -1.46 -5.77 -12.23
N VAL A 104 -0.90 -6.94 -12.52
CA VAL A 104 0.52 -7.23 -12.25
C VAL A 104 1.44 -6.36 -13.07
N GLU A 105 1.12 -6.12 -14.35
CA GLU A 105 1.89 -5.22 -15.20
C GLU A 105 1.89 -3.80 -14.64
N VAL A 106 0.71 -3.27 -14.31
CA VAL A 106 0.57 -1.93 -13.70
C VAL A 106 1.30 -1.85 -12.36
N ALA A 107 1.22 -2.89 -11.53
CA ALA A 107 1.90 -2.93 -10.24
C ALA A 107 3.42 -2.90 -10.41
N PHE A 108 3.99 -3.71 -11.30
CA PHE A 108 5.42 -3.70 -11.57
C PHE A 108 5.89 -2.37 -12.13
N GLU A 109 5.17 -1.77 -13.07
CA GLU A 109 5.56 -0.47 -13.63
C GLU A 109 5.53 0.64 -12.58
N THR A 110 4.50 0.61 -11.73
CA THR A 110 4.33 1.59 -10.65
C THR A 110 5.41 1.44 -9.57
N LEU A 111 5.76 0.21 -9.18
CA LEU A 111 6.67 -0.08 -8.07
C LEU A 111 8.15 -0.11 -8.47
N LYS A 112 8.49 -0.31 -9.76
CA LYS A 112 9.86 -0.17 -10.26
C LYS A 112 10.39 1.26 -10.22
N ASN A 113 9.53 2.25 -9.93
CA ASN A 113 9.95 3.63 -9.81
C ASN A 113 10.91 3.80 -8.61
N PRO A 114 12.14 4.32 -8.83
CA PRO A 114 13.23 4.34 -7.85
C PRO A 114 12.92 5.12 -6.57
N VAL A 115 11.93 6.02 -6.60
CA VAL A 115 11.52 6.83 -5.46
C VAL A 115 11.05 5.95 -4.29
N SER A 116 10.50 4.76 -4.54
CA SER A 116 9.85 3.93 -3.51
C SER A 116 10.79 3.16 -2.57
N GLY A 117 12.11 3.16 -2.79
CA GLY A 117 13.07 2.36 -1.99
C GLY A 117 12.99 0.83 -2.18
N VAL A 118 11.91 0.33 -2.79
CA VAL A 118 11.69 -1.11 -3.07
C VAL A 118 11.94 -1.49 -4.53
N ALA A 119 12.33 -0.53 -5.37
CA ALA A 119 12.46 -0.72 -6.81
C ALA A 119 13.38 -1.88 -7.19
N GLU A 120 14.50 -2.07 -6.49
CA GLU A 120 15.44 -3.17 -6.76
C GLU A 120 14.86 -4.54 -6.42
N VAL A 121 14.13 -4.66 -5.31
CA VAL A 121 13.39 -5.87 -4.93
C VAL A 121 12.38 -6.22 -6.03
N ILE A 122 11.59 -5.24 -6.46
CA ILE A 122 10.57 -5.43 -7.50
C ILE A 122 11.19 -5.80 -8.85
N LYS A 123 12.31 -5.18 -9.25
CA LYS A 123 13.03 -5.54 -10.48
C LYS A 123 13.46 -7.01 -10.47
N ARG A 124 14.01 -7.50 -9.36
CA ARG A 124 14.43 -8.91 -9.22
C ARG A 124 13.25 -9.86 -9.29
N ILE A 125 12.14 -9.53 -8.63
CA ILE A 125 10.91 -10.34 -8.65
C ILE A 125 10.31 -10.37 -10.06
N ALA A 126 10.22 -9.22 -10.74
CA ALA A 126 9.71 -9.14 -12.10
C ALA A 126 10.58 -9.95 -13.08
N LYS A 127 11.91 -9.94 -12.92
CA LYS A 127 12.83 -10.74 -13.72
C LYS A 127 12.59 -12.25 -13.49
N LYS A 128 12.54 -12.70 -12.24
CA LYS A 128 12.23 -14.10 -11.90
C LYS A 128 10.88 -14.55 -12.48
N ALA A 129 9.86 -13.69 -12.37
CA ALA A 129 8.52 -13.99 -12.90
C ALA A 129 8.46 -14.09 -14.44
N ALA A 130 9.37 -13.41 -15.15
CA ALA A 130 9.50 -13.52 -16.61
C ALA A 130 10.24 -14.80 -17.02
N GLU A 131 11.24 -15.22 -16.24
CA GLU A 131 12.01 -16.44 -16.45
C GLU A 131 11.15 -17.70 -16.17
N ASP A 132 10.36 -17.69 -15.10
CA ASP A 132 9.43 -18.78 -14.74
C ASP A 132 8.26 -18.95 -15.74
N GLY A 133 7.95 -17.92 -16.53
CA GLY A 133 6.91 -17.98 -17.57
C GLY A 133 7.36 -18.65 -18.87
N ASN A 134 8.63 -19.02 -18.97
CA ASN A 134 9.27 -19.58 -20.16
C ASN A 134 9.76 -21.03 -19.93
N ALA A 135 9.28 -21.68 -18.86
CA ALA A 135 9.60 -23.06 -18.46
C ALA A 135 8.36 -23.95 -18.43
#